data_AF-A0A974NRK7-F1
#
_entry.id   AF-A0A974NRK7-F1
#
_cell.length_a   1.000
_cell.length_b   1.000
_cell.length_c   1.000
_cell.angle_alpha   90.00
_cell.angle_beta   90.00
_cell.angle_gamma   90.00
#
_symmetry.space_group_name_H-M   'P 1'
#
loop_
_entity.id
_entity.type
_entity.pdbx_description
1 polymer ?
#
loop_
_entity_poly.entity_id
_entity_poly.type
_entity_poly.pdbx_seq_one_letter_code
_entity_poly.pdbx_strand_id
1 'polypeptide(L)'
;MTEDQTSPTTNTRALSMSHGSSSRSQPNQKDSPVRDSSHRNAAHMGPAFLPWHREFLLRFESDLQKISPNIVLPYWDWATDAALKDPTNSPIWRNDFMGGNGNPDNDFIVESGPFAAGKWEVLDEDGSLAGSLKRNFRGSDQSLTLPTREDVRNVLLVTPYDTPSWDMTSKPSFRNQLEGFINGPQLHNRVHGWVGGHMGYVPTAPNDPVFFLHHANVDRLWAMWQIIHPEKSYEPRKGGPYGQNYTDRMFPWDTTPKDVINHRRLGYVYDVEIERARRKKR
;
A
#
# COMPACT_ATOMS: atom_id res chain seq x y z
N MET A 1 44.47 -12.56 20.90
CA MET A 1 43.45 -13.61 20.78
C MET A 1 42.26 -12.97 20.13
N THR A 2 42.05 -13.35 18.88
CA THR A 2 41.05 -12.83 17.96
C THR A 2 39.70 -13.47 18.28
N GLU A 3 38.70 -12.66 18.62
CA GLU A 3 37.31 -13.14 18.71
C GLU A 3 36.65 -13.04 17.34
N ASP A 4 36.15 -14.19 16.93
CA ASP A 4 35.55 -14.53 15.66
C ASP A 4 34.13 -13.96 15.58
N GLN A 5 33.92 -12.98 14.71
CA GLN A 5 32.57 -12.50 14.36
C GLN A 5 32.03 -13.32 13.20
N THR A 6 31.39 -14.43 13.53
CA THR A 6 30.57 -15.17 12.55
C THR A 6 29.25 -14.44 12.35
N SER A 7 29.16 -13.73 11.23
CA SER A 7 27.92 -13.16 10.68
C SER A 7 26.87 -14.25 10.45
N PRO A 8 25.60 -14.08 10.88
CA PRO A 8 24.52 -14.89 10.38
C PRO A 8 24.15 -14.41 8.98
N THR A 9 24.56 -15.16 7.96
CA THR A 9 24.02 -15.05 6.59
C THR A 9 22.55 -15.47 6.62
N THR A 10 21.65 -14.51 6.78
CA THR A 10 20.21 -14.76 6.68
C THR A 10 19.84 -14.95 5.22
N ASN A 11 19.30 -16.13 4.96
CA ASN A 11 18.88 -16.66 3.68
C ASN A 11 17.60 -15.92 3.24
N THR A 12 17.72 -14.83 2.50
CA THR A 12 16.58 -14.12 1.89
C THR A 12 16.08 -14.92 0.71
N ARG A 13 15.38 -16.03 0.97
CA ARG A 13 14.52 -16.65 -0.05
C ARG A 13 13.36 -15.70 -0.28
N ALA A 14 13.45 -14.95 -1.38
CA ALA A 14 12.32 -14.28 -1.99
C ALA A 14 11.13 -15.24 -2.01
N LEU A 15 9.99 -14.79 -1.49
CA LEU A 15 8.71 -15.43 -1.70
C LEU A 15 8.33 -15.24 -3.18
N SER A 16 8.98 -15.99 -4.07
CA SER A 16 8.44 -16.21 -5.40
C SER A 16 7.20 -17.10 -5.24
N MET A 17 6.10 -16.70 -5.86
CA MET A 17 4.92 -17.56 -5.97
C MET A 17 5.30 -18.79 -6.80
N SER A 18 5.69 -19.87 -6.11
CA SER A 18 5.97 -21.16 -6.72
C SER A 18 4.70 -21.67 -7.40
N HIS A 19 4.69 -21.68 -8.73
CA HIS A 19 3.64 -22.34 -9.50
C HIS A 19 3.82 -23.85 -9.36
N GLY A 20 3.02 -24.47 -8.49
CA GLY A 20 2.89 -25.92 -8.43
C GLY A 20 2.27 -26.43 -9.73
N SER A 21 3.00 -27.26 -10.47
CA SER A 21 2.49 -27.92 -11.67
C SER A 21 1.42 -28.94 -11.28
N SER A 22 0.16 -28.63 -11.53
CA SER A 22 -0.92 -29.60 -11.62
C SER A 22 -1.67 -29.32 -12.91
N SER A 23 -1.70 -30.31 -13.82
CA SER A 23 -2.47 -30.25 -15.06
C SER A 23 -3.94 -29.99 -14.76
N ARG A 24 -4.40 -28.75 -14.97
CA ARG A 24 -5.81 -28.40 -15.02
C ARG A 24 -6.05 -27.53 -16.24
N SER A 25 -7.18 -27.83 -16.90
CA SER A 25 -7.76 -27.12 -18.03
C SER A 25 -7.58 -25.60 -17.97
N GLN A 26 -7.42 -24.98 -19.14
CA GLN A 26 -7.24 -23.54 -19.31
C GLN A 26 -8.09 -22.69 -18.34
N PRO A 27 -7.51 -21.66 -17.69
CA PRO A 27 -8.28 -20.84 -16.76
C PRO A 27 -9.37 -20.09 -17.52
N ASN A 28 -10.60 -20.16 -16.99
CA ASN A 28 -11.66 -19.25 -17.39
C ASN A 28 -11.15 -17.81 -17.22
N GLN A 29 -11.56 -16.90 -18.11
CA GLN A 29 -11.28 -15.45 -18.07
C GLN A 29 -11.59 -14.75 -16.72
N LYS A 30 -12.20 -15.46 -15.76
CA LYS A 30 -12.68 -14.99 -14.46
C LYS A 30 -11.64 -15.06 -13.33
N ASP A 31 -10.50 -15.73 -13.55
CA ASP A 31 -9.45 -15.94 -12.53
C ASP A 31 -8.12 -15.26 -12.90
N SER A 32 -8.14 -14.27 -13.81
CA SER A 32 -6.92 -13.69 -14.36
C SER A 32 -6.53 -12.38 -13.65
N PRO A 33 -5.24 -12.14 -13.36
CA PRO A 33 -4.73 -10.84 -12.89
C PRO A 33 -4.87 -9.71 -13.94
N VAL A 34 -5.42 -10.03 -15.11
CA VAL A 34 -5.56 -9.14 -16.26
C VAL A 34 -6.60 -8.06 -15.98
N ARG A 35 -6.20 -6.82 -16.27
CA ARG A 35 -7.08 -5.65 -16.22
C ARG A 35 -8.29 -5.84 -17.13
N ASP A 36 -9.48 -5.51 -16.64
CA ASP A 36 -10.68 -5.53 -17.49
C ASP A 36 -10.77 -4.29 -18.40
N SER A 37 -11.84 -4.19 -19.19
CA SER A 37 -12.05 -3.09 -20.15
C SER A 37 -12.14 -1.70 -19.52
N SER A 38 -12.30 -1.61 -18.19
CA SER A 38 -12.24 -0.37 -17.40
C SER A 38 -10.93 -0.22 -16.61
N HIS A 39 -9.91 -0.99 -17.00
CA HIS A 39 -8.60 -1.11 -16.36
C HIS A 39 -8.61 -1.68 -14.93
N ARG A 40 -9.75 -2.16 -14.45
CA ARG A 40 -9.90 -2.71 -13.09
C ARG A 40 -9.13 -4.01 -12.96
N ASN A 41 -8.49 -4.21 -11.82
CA ASN A 41 -7.94 -5.50 -11.42
C ASN A 41 -8.34 -5.83 -9.97
N ALA A 42 -7.89 -6.96 -9.45
CA ALA A 42 -8.26 -7.41 -8.10
C ALA A 42 -7.82 -6.46 -6.99
N ALA A 43 -6.71 -5.73 -7.20
CA ALA A 43 -6.07 -4.90 -6.19
C ALA A 43 -6.28 -3.39 -6.40
N HIS A 44 -6.61 -2.95 -7.60
CA HIS A 44 -6.66 -1.52 -7.95
C HIS A 44 -7.78 -1.18 -8.92
N MET A 45 -8.09 0.12 -8.99
CA MET A 45 -9.05 0.77 -9.85
C MET A 45 -10.48 0.27 -9.63
N GLY A 46 -10.77 -0.38 -8.49
CA GLY A 46 -12.08 -0.92 -8.17
C GLY A 46 -12.32 -0.99 -6.65
N PRO A 47 -13.57 -1.29 -6.23
CA PRO A 47 -13.98 -1.34 -4.83
C PRO A 47 -13.09 -2.17 -3.92
N ALA A 48 -12.50 -3.26 -4.44
CA ALA A 48 -11.65 -4.16 -3.67
C ALA A 48 -10.29 -3.54 -3.30
N PHE A 49 -9.93 -2.37 -3.82
CA PHE A 49 -8.65 -1.69 -3.53
C PHE A 49 -8.32 -1.65 -2.03
N LEU A 50 -9.25 -1.16 -1.21
CA LEU A 50 -9.01 -1.02 0.23
C LEU A 50 -8.96 -2.37 0.98
N PRO A 51 -9.94 -3.29 0.88
CA PRO A 51 -9.86 -4.58 1.56
C PRO A 51 -8.70 -5.46 1.05
N TRP A 52 -8.36 -5.39 -0.24
CA TRP A 52 -7.24 -6.15 -0.80
C TRP A 52 -5.91 -5.73 -0.15
N HIS A 53 -5.65 -4.43 -0.06
CA HIS A 53 -4.44 -3.93 0.58
C HIS A 53 -4.44 -4.17 2.09
N ARG A 54 -5.59 -4.07 2.78
CA ARG A 54 -5.69 -4.46 4.19
C ARG A 54 -5.28 -5.92 4.43
N GLU A 55 -5.78 -6.84 3.62
CA GLU A 55 -5.38 -8.25 3.67
C GLU A 55 -3.90 -8.44 3.36
N PHE A 56 -3.37 -7.71 2.38
CA PHE A 56 -1.95 -7.77 2.02
C PHE A 56 -1.06 -7.35 3.19
N LEU A 57 -1.39 -6.22 3.84
CA LEU A 57 -0.67 -5.72 5.01
C LEU A 57 -0.80 -6.67 6.21
N LEU A 58 -1.98 -7.25 6.44
CA LEU A 58 -2.19 -8.21 7.53
C LEU A 58 -1.29 -9.44 7.37
N ARG A 59 -1.19 -9.97 6.14
CA ARG A 59 -0.30 -11.09 5.84
C ARG A 59 1.17 -10.71 6.03
N PHE A 60 1.56 -9.54 5.55
CA PHE A 60 2.92 -9.03 5.70
C PHE A 60 3.31 -8.84 7.17
N GLU A 61 2.45 -8.19 7.97
CA GLU A 61 2.68 -8.03 9.41
C GLU A 61 2.74 -9.40 10.13
N SER A 62 1.87 -10.34 9.77
CA SER A 62 1.91 -11.70 10.32
C SER A 62 3.24 -12.40 10.04
N ASP A 63 3.80 -12.22 8.83
CA ASP A 63 5.11 -12.78 8.48
C ASP A 63 6.26 -12.11 9.24
N LEU A 64 6.20 -10.79 9.45
CA LEU A 64 7.17 -10.09 10.31
C LEU A 64 7.11 -10.59 11.76
N GLN A 65 5.92 -10.83 12.29
CA GLN A 65 5.71 -11.30 13.66
C GLN A 65 6.19 -12.74 13.89
N LYS A 66 6.25 -13.57 12.83
CA LYS A 66 6.91 -14.89 12.91
C LYS A 66 8.41 -14.79 13.17
N ILE A 67 9.04 -13.69 12.77
CA ILE A 67 10.46 -13.42 13.00
C ILE A 67 10.66 -12.72 14.34
N SER A 68 9.88 -11.68 14.62
CA SER A 68 9.91 -10.96 15.89
C SER A 68 8.49 -10.57 16.32
N PRO A 69 7.94 -11.18 17.37
CA PRO A 69 6.52 -11.08 17.72
C PRO A 69 6.08 -9.68 18.16
N ASN A 70 7.03 -8.79 18.46
CA ASN A 70 6.76 -7.42 18.89
C ASN A 70 6.78 -6.42 17.72
N ILE A 71 7.07 -6.87 16.49
CA ILE A 71 6.98 -5.99 15.32
C ILE A 71 5.51 -5.75 15.01
N VAL A 72 5.19 -4.46 14.87
CA VAL A 72 3.94 -3.98 14.29
C VAL A 72 4.29 -3.10 13.09
N LEU A 73 3.43 -3.06 12.09
CA LEU A 73 3.67 -2.29 10.89
C LEU A 73 3.41 -0.78 11.15
N PRO A 74 4.44 0.09 11.09
CA PRO A 74 4.20 1.52 11.19
C PRO A 74 3.52 2.07 9.94
N TYR A 75 2.88 3.22 10.06
CA TYR A 75 2.32 3.95 8.94
C TYR A 75 3.07 5.27 8.68
N TRP A 76 3.16 5.67 7.42
CA TRP A 76 3.73 6.97 7.03
C TRP A 76 2.62 8.02 6.87
N ASP A 77 2.52 8.95 7.83
CA ASP A 77 1.61 10.11 7.72
C ASP A 77 2.14 11.18 6.77
N TRP A 78 2.15 10.87 5.48
CA TRP A 78 2.63 11.76 4.41
C TRP A 78 1.95 13.13 4.41
N ALA A 79 0.73 13.25 4.92
CA ALA A 79 0.04 14.54 5.05
C ALA A 79 0.66 15.46 6.12
N THR A 80 1.28 14.89 7.16
CA THR A 80 2.08 15.66 8.12
C THR A 80 3.42 16.05 7.51
N ASP A 81 4.06 15.17 6.75
CA ASP A 81 5.32 15.49 6.06
C ASP A 81 5.12 16.55 4.96
N ALA A 82 3.96 16.59 4.32
CA ALA A 82 3.59 17.63 3.34
C ALA A 82 3.65 19.05 3.91
N ALA A 83 3.58 19.21 5.25
CA ALA A 83 3.68 20.50 5.93
C ALA A 83 5.13 20.91 6.25
N LEU A 84 6.11 20.03 6.03
CA LEU A 84 7.53 20.36 6.17
C LEU A 84 7.95 21.34 5.08
N LYS A 85 8.93 22.21 5.40
CA LYS A 85 9.58 23.07 4.39
C LYS A 85 10.11 22.24 3.22
N ASP A 86 10.65 21.07 3.52
CA ASP A 86 11.06 20.08 2.54
C ASP A 86 10.77 18.66 3.05
N PRO A 87 9.73 17.99 2.50
CA PRO A 87 9.38 16.62 2.86
C PRO A 87 10.48 15.58 2.66
N THR A 88 11.50 15.87 1.84
CA THR A 88 12.64 14.94 1.65
C THR A 88 13.51 14.83 2.91
N ASN A 89 13.40 15.79 3.85
CA ASN A 89 14.08 15.79 5.15
C ASN A 89 13.26 15.12 6.27
N SER A 90 12.14 14.47 5.94
CA SER A 90 11.35 13.73 6.92
C SER A 90 12.20 12.64 7.62
N PRO A 91 12.03 12.42 8.94
CA PRO A 91 12.71 11.35 9.66
C PRO A 91 12.54 9.95 9.05
N ILE A 92 11.47 9.72 8.27
CA ILE A 92 11.27 8.44 7.57
C ILE A 92 12.44 8.11 6.62
N TRP A 93 13.07 9.12 6.02
CA TRP A 93 14.13 8.98 5.02
C TRP A 93 15.55 8.94 5.59
N ARG A 94 15.70 8.81 6.92
CA ARG A 94 17.02 8.69 7.55
C ARG A 94 17.69 7.36 7.24
N ASN A 95 19.02 7.36 7.35
CA ASN A 95 19.87 6.19 7.05
C ASN A 95 19.70 5.03 8.04
N ASP A 96 19.08 5.26 9.19
CA ASP A 96 18.71 4.23 10.17
C ASP A 96 17.28 3.70 9.95
N PHE A 97 16.57 4.18 8.92
CA PHE A 97 15.23 3.71 8.58
C PHE A 97 15.05 3.41 7.09
N MET A 98 14.35 4.24 6.29
CA MET A 98 14.08 3.91 4.88
C MET A 98 15.23 4.25 3.93
N GLY A 99 16.20 5.06 4.35
CA GLY A 99 17.18 5.67 3.44
C GLY A 99 16.57 6.79 2.58
N GLY A 100 17.43 7.62 1.99
CA GLY A 100 17.05 8.84 1.30
C GLY A 100 16.54 8.66 -0.14
N ASN A 101 16.61 9.77 -0.89
CA ASN A 101 16.33 9.81 -2.33
C ASN A 101 17.39 9.05 -3.14
N GLY A 102 17.08 8.74 -4.39
CA GLY A 102 18.05 8.20 -5.33
C GLY A 102 19.06 9.24 -5.81
N ASN A 103 20.26 8.78 -6.15
CA ASN A 103 21.33 9.61 -6.68
C ASN A 103 21.08 9.92 -8.18
N PRO A 104 20.80 11.17 -8.58
CA PRO A 104 20.52 11.52 -9.97
C PRO A 104 21.71 11.26 -10.91
N ASP A 105 22.95 11.28 -10.40
CA ASP A 105 24.15 11.00 -11.18
C ASP A 105 24.39 9.49 -11.38
N ASN A 106 23.60 8.66 -10.70
CA ASN A 106 23.69 7.19 -10.75
C ASN A 106 22.30 6.57 -10.95
N ASP A 107 21.58 7.03 -11.98
CA ASP A 107 20.30 6.47 -12.41
C ASP A 107 19.26 6.33 -11.28
N PHE A 108 19.27 7.31 -10.37
CA PHE A 108 18.37 7.41 -9.21
C PHE A 108 18.43 6.19 -8.27
N ILE A 109 19.57 5.50 -8.23
CA ILE A 109 19.82 4.41 -7.29
C ILE A 109 19.86 4.93 -5.85
N VAL A 110 19.21 4.23 -4.93
CA VAL A 110 19.27 4.52 -3.50
C VAL A 110 20.63 4.05 -2.95
N GLU A 111 21.43 4.99 -2.44
CA GLU A 111 22.79 4.74 -1.94
C GLU A 111 22.90 4.85 -0.41
N SER A 112 21.78 5.09 0.27
CA SER A 112 21.73 5.31 1.71
C SER A 112 20.71 4.42 2.42
N GLY A 113 20.97 4.13 3.69
CA GLY A 113 20.10 3.30 4.51
C GLY A 113 20.30 1.79 4.40
N PRO A 114 19.39 1.00 5.00
CA PRO A 114 19.40 -0.45 4.97
C PRO A 114 19.09 -1.04 3.58
N PHE A 115 18.35 -0.29 2.76
CA PHE A 115 17.86 -0.74 1.44
C PHE A 115 18.67 -0.16 0.27
N ALA A 116 19.89 0.31 0.55
CA ALA A 116 20.79 0.82 -0.46
C ALA A 116 21.29 -0.28 -1.42
N ALA A 117 21.81 0.13 -2.57
CA ALA A 117 22.50 -0.76 -3.52
C ALA A 117 23.51 -1.68 -2.81
N GLY A 118 23.51 -2.96 -3.20
CA GLY A 118 24.35 -4.00 -2.61
C GLY A 118 23.87 -4.54 -1.25
N LYS A 119 22.82 -3.97 -0.65
CA LYS A 119 22.18 -4.48 0.57
C LYS A 119 20.77 -5.00 0.33
N TRP A 120 20.12 -4.53 -0.72
CA TRP A 120 18.76 -4.87 -1.10
C TRP A 120 18.65 -5.02 -2.61
N GLU A 121 18.29 -6.23 -3.05
CA GLU A 121 18.05 -6.55 -4.45
C GLU A 121 16.57 -6.44 -4.75
N VAL A 122 16.24 -5.91 -5.92
CA VAL A 122 14.86 -5.77 -6.41
C VAL A 122 14.55 -6.78 -7.50
N LEU A 123 13.27 -7.04 -7.73
CA LEU A 123 12.76 -7.87 -8.82
C LEU A 123 12.05 -7.03 -9.87
N ASP A 124 12.14 -7.43 -11.14
CA ASP A 124 11.28 -6.92 -12.21
C ASP A 124 9.87 -7.54 -12.16
N GLU A 125 9.02 -7.16 -13.12
CA GLU A 125 7.63 -7.63 -13.22
C GLU A 125 7.54 -9.16 -13.45
N ASP A 126 8.54 -9.75 -14.10
CA ASP A 126 8.61 -11.19 -14.36
C ASP A 126 9.19 -11.97 -13.16
N GLY A 127 9.63 -11.27 -12.10
CA GLY A 127 10.20 -11.84 -10.90
C GLY A 127 11.69 -12.18 -11.01
N SER A 128 12.39 -11.65 -12.01
CA SER A 128 13.84 -11.78 -12.17
C SER A 128 14.58 -10.68 -11.42
N LEU A 129 15.81 -10.95 -10.99
CA LEU A 129 16.65 -9.95 -10.32
C LEU A 129 16.89 -8.74 -11.24
N ALA A 130 16.55 -7.55 -10.76
CA ALA A 130 16.56 -6.30 -11.52
C ALA A 130 17.50 -5.23 -10.93
N GLY A 131 18.44 -5.63 -10.07
CA GLY A 131 19.47 -4.76 -9.54
C GLY A 131 19.06 -4.08 -8.23
N SER A 132 19.20 -2.75 -8.16
CA SER A 132 19.09 -1.97 -6.92
C SER A 132 17.82 -1.14 -6.84
N LEU A 133 17.39 -0.84 -5.61
CA LEU A 133 16.27 0.08 -5.36
C LEU A 133 16.55 1.46 -5.94
N LYS A 134 15.50 2.06 -6.52
CA LYS A 134 15.51 3.40 -7.12
C LYS A 134 14.38 4.24 -6.57
N ARG A 135 14.64 5.53 -6.34
CA ARG A 135 13.68 6.57 -5.91
C ARG A 135 14.01 7.88 -6.61
N ASN A 136 12.99 8.65 -6.99
CA ASN A 136 13.18 9.96 -7.56
C ASN A 136 12.11 10.91 -7.00
N PHE A 137 12.37 11.42 -5.79
CA PHE A 137 11.43 12.29 -5.09
C PHE A 137 11.10 13.51 -5.95
N ARG A 138 9.80 13.75 -6.16
CA ARG A 138 9.27 14.84 -7.01
C ARG A 138 9.69 14.72 -8.48
N GLY A 139 10.11 13.54 -8.94
CA GLY A 139 10.55 13.32 -10.31
C GLY A 139 9.43 13.36 -11.36
N SER A 140 8.17 13.34 -10.93
CA SER A 140 7.00 13.47 -11.80
C SER A 140 6.38 14.85 -11.68
N ASP A 141 6.20 15.55 -12.81
CA ASP A 141 5.51 16.85 -12.88
C ASP A 141 4.07 16.80 -12.35
N GLN A 142 3.44 15.62 -12.37
CA GLN A 142 2.10 15.42 -11.85
C GLN A 142 2.05 15.25 -10.32
N SER A 143 3.19 14.98 -9.67
CA SER A 143 3.31 14.66 -8.24
C SER A 143 4.48 15.36 -7.56
N LEU A 144 4.63 16.68 -7.78
CA LEU A 144 5.70 17.50 -7.19
C LEU A 144 5.60 17.68 -5.66
N THR A 145 4.42 17.41 -5.08
CA THR A 145 4.13 17.58 -3.66
C THR A 145 3.42 16.35 -3.10
N LEU A 146 3.57 16.12 -1.79
CA LEU A 146 2.76 15.13 -1.08
C LEU A 146 1.33 15.65 -0.88
N PRO A 147 0.33 14.77 -0.74
CA PRO A 147 -1.02 15.20 -0.40
C PRO A 147 -1.07 15.82 1.00
N THR A 148 -1.90 16.83 1.18
CA THR A 148 -1.95 17.67 2.37
C THR A 148 -2.94 17.14 3.43
N ARG A 149 -2.88 17.70 4.64
CA ARG A 149 -3.91 17.46 5.67
C ARG A 149 -5.32 17.88 5.22
N GLU A 150 -5.42 18.89 4.35
CA GLU A 150 -6.70 19.33 3.81
C GLU A 150 -7.25 18.30 2.81
N ASP A 151 -6.41 17.73 1.96
CA ASP A 151 -6.80 16.63 1.07
C ASP A 151 -7.32 15.43 1.87
N VAL A 152 -6.64 15.08 2.96
CA VAL A 152 -7.07 14.02 3.89
C VAL A 152 -8.40 14.37 4.56
N ARG A 153 -8.59 15.61 5.04
CA ARG A 153 -9.83 16.04 5.68
C ARG A 153 -11.00 15.97 4.69
N ASN A 154 -10.78 16.40 3.46
CA ASN A 154 -11.81 16.40 2.41
C ASN A 154 -12.22 14.97 2.03
N VAL A 155 -11.27 14.04 1.84
CA VAL A 155 -11.64 12.66 1.49
C VAL A 155 -12.39 11.96 2.63
N LEU A 156 -12.05 12.24 3.89
CA LEU A 156 -12.74 11.64 5.04
C LEU A 156 -14.22 12.06 5.16
N LEU A 157 -14.66 13.12 4.47
CA LEU A 157 -16.06 13.56 4.45
C LEU A 157 -16.88 12.96 3.30
N VAL A 158 -16.24 12.26 2.36
CA VAL A 158 -16.89 11.73 1.16
C VAL A 158 -17.75 10.53 1.50
N THR A 159 -18.99 10.53 1.03
CA THR A 159 -19.86 9.33 1.04
C THR A 159 -20.53 9.18 -0.33
N PRO A 160 -20.88 7.96 -0.77
CA PRO A 160 -20.75 6.66 -0.09
C PRO A 160 -19.33 6.07 -0.18
N TYR A 161 -19.16 4.81 0.25
CA TYR A 161 -17.89 4.07 0.13
C TYR A 161 -17.39 4.06 -1.32
N ASP A 162 -18.25 3.69 -2.25
CA ASP A 162 -17.98 3.71 -3.68
C ASP A 162 -19.29 3.82 -4.47
N THR A 163 -19.24 4.09 -5.78
CA THR A 163 -20.43 4.18 -6.64
C THR A 163 -20.23 3.43 -7.96
N PRO A 164 -21.31 3.02 -8.65
CA PRO A 164 -21.21 2.60 -10.04
C PRO A 164 -20.49 3.66 -10.89
N SER A 165 -19.66 3.29 -11.86
CA SER A 165 -19.46 1.93 -12.42
C SER A 165 -18.44 1.06 -11.68
N TRP A 166 -18.09 1.42 -10.44
CA TRP A 166 -17.14 0.69 -9.58
C TRP A 166 -15.71 0.73 -10.12
N ASP A 167 -15.31 1.83 -10.74
CA ASP A 167 -14.03 2.00 -11.42
C ASP A 167 -13.38 3.36 -11.13
N MET A 168 -12.37 3.75 -11.90
CA MET A 168 -11.67 5.04 -11.77
C MET A 168 -12.56 6.26 -12.06
N THR A 169 -13.75 6.07 -12.63
CA THR A 169 -14.71 7.15 -12.94
C THR A 169 -15.76 7.35 -11.85
N SER A 170 -15.82 6.46 -10.85
CA SER A 170 -16.80 6.49 -9.76
C SER A 170 -16.80 7.84 -9.03
N LYS A 171 -17.98 8.48 -8.98
CA LYS A 171 -18.22 9.75 -8.29
C LYS A 171 -19.70 9.91 -7.90
N PRO A 172 -20.02 10.38 -6.67
CA PRO A 172 -19.10 10.52 -5.54
C PRO A 172 -18.59 9.13 -5.07
N SER A 173 -17.36 9.03 -4.57
CA SER A 173 -16.79 7.75 -4.11
C SER A 173 -15.61 8.01 -3.17
N PHE A 174 -15.71 7.55 -1.91
CA PHE A 174 -14.60 7.61 -0.96
C PHE A 174 -13.41 6.78 -1.47
N ARG A 175 -13.65 5.54 -1.90
CA ARG A 175 -12.62 4.64 -2.42
C ARG A 175 -11.86 5.29 -3.57
N ASN A 176 -12.56 5.79 -4.59
CA ASN A 176 -11.93 6.34 -5.78
C ASN A 176 -11.21 7.68 -5.51
N GLN A 177 -11.75 8.49 -4.59
CA GLN A 177 -11.10 9.72 -4.17
C GLN A 177 -9.82 9.43 -3.36
N LEU A 178 -9.86 8.47 -2.43
CA LEU A 178 -8.70 8.06 -1.64
C LEU A 178 -7.62 7.38 -2.49
N GLU A 179 -8.03 6.50 -3.41
CA GLU A 179 -7.14 5.87 -4.38
C GLU A 179 -6.46 6.93 -5.27
N GLY A 180 -7.19 7.99 -5.62
CA GLY A 180 -6.60 9.22 -6.14
C GLY A 180 -6.83 9.47 -7.62
N PHE A 181 -7.94 8.98 -8.19
CA PHE A 181 -8.28 9.19 -9.60
C PHE A 181 -9.15 10.43 -9.85
N ILE A 182 -9.92 10.89 -8.86
CA ILE A 182 -10.73 12.11 -8.99
C ILE A 182 -9.80 13.33 -9.05
N ASN A 183 -9.74 13.98 -10.22
CA ASN A 183 -8.78 15.06 -10.51
C ASN A 183 -7.32 14.64 -10.20
N GLY A 184 -7.02 13.37 -10.54
CA GLY A 184 -5.78 12.67 -10.20
C GLY A 184 -4.52 13.14 -10.95
N PRO A 185 -3.32 12.74 -10.48
CA PRO A 185 -3.10 11.91 -9.29
C PRO A 185 -3.25 12.71 -7.98
N GLN A 186 -3.97 12.12 -7.03
CA GLN A 186 -4.17 12.63 -5.67
C GLN A 186 -3.86 11.54 -4.64
N LEU A 187 -3.77 11.90 -3.35
CA LEU A 187 -3.71 10.98 -2.22
C LEU A 187 -2.80 9.76 -2.47
N HIS A 188 -3.34 8.54 -2.52
CA HIS A 188 -2.56 7.32 -2.75
C HIS A 188 -1.72 7.38 -4.04
N ASN A 189 -2.36 7.62 -5.19
CA ASN A 189 -1.66 7.69 -6.49
C ASN A 189 -0.58 8.77 -6.50
N ARG A 190 -0.83 9.92 -5.86
CA ARG A 190 0.14 11.02 -5.77
C ARG A 190 1.35 10.65 -4.94
N VAL A 191 1.21 9.87 -3.86
CA VAL A 191 2.36 9.45 -3.04
C VAL A 191 3.24 8.47 -3.82
N HIS A 192 2.65 7.51 -4.53
CA HIS A 192 3.38 6.64 -5.45
C HIS A 192 4.19 7.46 -6.48
N GLY A 193 3.55 8.44 -7.13
CA GLY A 193 4.20 9.33 -8.08
C GLY A 193 5.25 10.26 -7.47
N TRP A 194 5.05 10.70 -6.22
CA TRP A 194 5.98 11.57 -5.51
C TRP A 194 7.26 10.84 -5.14
N VAL A 195 7.19 9.58 -4.69
CA VAL A 195 8.38 8.78 -4.37
C VAL A 195 9.15 8.41 -5.64
N GLY A 196 8.42 8.07 -6.71
CA GLY A 196 9.01 7.70 -7.99
C GLY A 196 9.81 6.39 -7.93
N GLY A 197 10.68 6.16 -8.91
CA GLY A 197 11.43 4.91 -9.02
C GLY A 197 10.50 3.69 -9.01
N HIS A 198 10.80 2.68 -8.20
CA HIS A 198 9.97 1.47 -8.12
C HIS A 198 8.57 1.76 -7.56
N MET A 199 8.47 2.67 -6.57
CA MET A 199 7.17 3.12 -6.04
C MET A 199 6.28 3.79 -7.08
N GLY A 200 6.85 4.35 -8.15
CA GLY A 200 6.09 4.97 -9.24
C GLY A 200 5.44 3.97 -10.20
N TYR A 201 5.78 2.68 -10.13
CA TYR A 201 5.29 1.65 -11.05
C TYR A 201 4.61 0.51 -10.30
N VAL A 202 3.30 0.36 -10.52
CA VAL A 202 2.41 -0.52 -9.74
C VAL A 202 2.95 -1.95 -9.56
N PRO A 203 3.41 -2.67 -10.61
CA PRO A 203 3.87 -4.05 -10.45
C PRO A 203 5.10 -4.18 -9.55
N THR A 204 5.97 -3.17 -9.56
CA THR A 204 7.26 -3.21 -8.83
C THR A 204 7.27 -2.40 -7.55
N ALA A 205 6.21 -1.65 -7.24
CA ALA A 205 6.16 -0.76 -6.08
C ALA A 205 6.49 -1.46 -4.74
N PRO A 206 6.07 -2.71 -4.48
CA PRO A 206 6.44 -3.44 -3.27
C PRO A 206 7.94 -3.73 -3.10
N ASN A 207 8.78 -3.54 -4.14
CA ASN A 207 10.23 -3.62 -3.99
C ASN A 207 10.79 -2.55 -3.04
N ASP A 208 10.08 -1.43 -2.85
CA ASP A 208 10.45 -0.40 -1.88
C ASP A 208 9.72 -0.67 -0.55
N PRO A 209 10.42 -0.88 0.57
CA PRO A 209 9.78 -1.09 1.87
C PRO A 209 8.84 0.04 2.32
N VAL A 210 9.00 1.26 1.79
CA VAL A 210 8.07 2.36 2.09
C VAL A 210 6.66 2.11 1.55
N PHE A 211 6.49 1.19 0.60
CA PHE A 211 5.19 0.72 0.11
C PHE A 211 4.26 0.32 1.26
N PHE A 212 4.76 -0.49 2.19
CA PHE A 212 3.96 -1.02 3.30
C PHE A 212 3.56 0.09 4.27
N LEU A 213 4.45 1.05 4.53
CA LEU A 213 4.18 2.21 5.39
C LEU A 213 3.18 3.18 4.73
N HIS A 214 3.28 3.36 3.41
CA HIS A 214 2.34 4.15 2.63
C HIS A 214 0.94 3.53 2.71
N HIS A 215 0.81 2.24 2.40
CA HIS A 215 -0.46 1.52 2.42
C HIS A 215 -1.03 1.36 3.81
N ALA A 216 -0.20 1.25 4.86
CA ALA A 216 -0.68 1.30 6.24
C ALA A 216 -1.34 2.65 6.58
N ASN A 217 -0.87 3.77 6.02
CA ASN A 217 -1.57 5.05 6.19
C ASN A 217 -2.86 5.11 5.37
N VAL A 218 -2.90 4.52 4.17
CA VAL A 218 -4.15 4.39 3.39
C VAL A 218 -5.20 3.57 4.16
N ASP A 219 -4.79 2.44 4.74
CA ASP A 219 -5.64 1.61 5.58
C ASP A 219 -6.12 2.33 6.84
N ARG A 220 -5.23 3.10 7.49
CA ARG A 220 -5.60 3.98 8.62
C ARG A 220 -6.67 4.99 8.24
N LEU A 221 -6.56 5.62 7.07
CA LEU A 221 -7.57 6.58 6.59
C LEU A 221 -8.90 5.89 6.32
N TRP A 222 -8.90 4.66 5.82
CA TRP A 222 -10.13 3.88 5.69
C TRP A 222 -10.74 3.54 7.06
N ALA A 223 -9.93 3.08 8.03
CA ALA A 223 -10.40 2.82 9.39
C ALA A 223 -11.00 4.09 10.04
N MET A 224 -10.38 5.25 9.84
CA MET A 224 -10.91 6.54 10.29
C MET A 224 -12.25 6.87 9.63
N TRP A 225 -12.37 6.68 8.31
CA TRP A 225 -13.61 6.88 7.57
C TRP A 225 -14.75 5.99 8.09
N GLN A 226 -14.46 4.71 8.37
CA GLN A 226 -15.44 3.76 8.94
C GLN A 226 -15.94 4.20 10.33
N ILE A 227 -15.12 4.90 11.12
CA ILE A 227 -15.51 5.47 12.42
C ILE A 227 -16.33 6.74 12.25
N ILE A 228 -16.04 7.56 11.24
CA ILE A 228 -16.76 8.81 10.96
C ILE A 228 -18.15 8.53 10.40
N HIS A 229 -18.29 7.49 9.56
CA HIS A 229 -19.52 7.13 8.86
C HIS A 229 -19.99 5.70 9.23
N PRO A 230 -20.34 5.42 10.50
CA PRO A 230 -20.70 4.08 10.96
C PRO A 230 -21.96 3.50 10.28
N GLU A 231 -22.79 4.35 9.67
CA GLU A 231 -23.98 3.98 8.91
C GLU A 231 -23.66 3.59 7.45
N LYS A 232 -22.44 3.83 6.97
CA LYS A 232 -21.99 3.46 5.63
C LYS A 232 -21.22 2.14 5.69
N SER A 233 -21.25 1.39 4.59
CA SER A 233 -20.54 0.13 4.48
C SER A 233 -19.95 -0.03 3.08
N TYR A 234 -19.10 -1.04 2.92
CA TYR A 234 -18.59 -1.49 1.63
C TYR A 234 -19.69 -1.67 0.59
N GLU A 235 -19.44 -1.11 -0.59
CA GLU A 235 -20.23 -1.27 -1.81
C GLU A 235 -19.28 -1.62 -2.96
N PRO A 236 -19.67 -2.48 -3.92
CA PRO A 236 -20.99 -3.08 -4.08
C PRO A 236 -21.25 -4.26 -3.14
N ARG A 237 -22.49 -4.39 -2.65
CA ARG A 237 -22.92 -5.59 -1.91
C ARG A 237 -23.05 -6.81 -2.81
N LYS A 238 -23.57 -6.60 -4.01
CA LYS A 238 -23.79 -7.58 -5.08
C LYS A 238 -24.01 -6.85 -6.40
N GLY A 239 -23.94 -7.55 -7.52
CA GLY A 239 -24.26 -7.02 -8.86
C GLY A 239 -23.17 -6.13 -9.46
N GLY A 240 -22.07 -5.92 -8.75
CA GLY A 240 -20.84 -5.40 -9.33
C GLY A 240 -20.03 -6.49 -10.02
N PRO A 241 -18.90 -6.11 -10.64
CA PRO A 241 -17.95 -7.04 -11.26
C PRO A 241 -17.47 -8.12 -10.29
N TYR A 242 -17.23 -9.34 -10.78
CA TYR A 242 -16.71 -10.44 -9.97
C TYR A 242 -15.36 -10.06 -9.34
N GLY A 243 -15.15 -10.44 -8.09
CA GLY A 243 -13.98 -10.09 -7.29
C GLY A 243 -14.09 -8.73 -6.60
N GLN A 244 -15.13 -7.93 -6.91
CA GLN A 244 -15.35 -6.60 -6.34
C GLN A 244 -16.53 -6.57 -5.36
N ASN A 245 -17.40 -7.59 -5.34
CA ASN A 245 -18.54 -7.60 -4.42
C ASN A 245 -18.13 -7.95 -2.98
N TYR A 246 -18.96 -7.56 -2.03
CA TYR A 246 -18.72 -7.72 -0.59
C TYR A 246 -18.33 -9.14 -0.14
N THR A 247 -18.81 -10.18 -0.84
CA THR A 247 -18.55 -11.59 -0.54
C THR A 247 -17.76 -12.30 -1.63
N ASP A 248 -17.26 -11.58 -2.62
CA ASP A 248 -16.42 -12.18 -3.65
C ASP A 248 -15.01 -12.39 -3.11
N ARG A 249 -14.35 -13.43 -3.61
CA ARG A 249 -12.95 -13.70 -3.30
C ARG A 249 -12.07 -12.63 -3.94
N MET A 250 -11.10 -12.15 -3.17
CA MET A 250 -10.09 -11.21 -3.64
C MET A 250 -8.87 -11.99 -4.10
N PHE A 251 -8.76 -12.23 -5.41
CA PHE A 251 -7.55 -12.85 -6.00
C PHE A 251 -6.29 -12.13 -5.50
N PRO A 252 -5.22 -12.85 -5.08
CA PRO A 252 -4.99 -14.29 -5.24
C PRO A 252 -5.48 -15.15 -4.06
N TRP A 253 -6.28 -14.60 -3.15
CA TRP A 253 -6.71 -15.29 -1.93
C TRP A 253 -8.20 -15.66 -1.98
N ASP A 254 -8.59 -16.55 -1.07
CA ASP A 254 -9.99 -16.85 -0.81
C ASP A 254 -10.66 -15.79 0.11
N THR A 255 -9.87 -14.89 0.70
CA THR A 255 -10.36 -13.79 1.56
C THR A 255 -11.29 -12.87 0.79
N THR A 256 -12.37 -12.44 1.43
CA THR A 256 -13.37 -11.52 0.86
C THR A 256 -13.35 -10.15 1.53
N PRO A 257 -13.91 -9.09 0.93
CA PRO A 257 -14.06 -7.79 1.61
C PRO A 257 -14.79 -7.87 2.95
N LYS A 258 -15.75 -8.79 3.08
CA LYS A 258 -16.47 -9.06 4.32
C LYS A 258 -15.55 -9.48 5.46
N ASP A 259 -14.52 -10.27 5.18
CA ASP A 259 -13.64 -10.86 6.20
C ASP A 259 -12.75 -9.80 6.85
N VAL A 260 -12.38 -8.77 6.08
CA VAL A 260 -11.42 -7.73 6.51
C VAL A 260 -12.06 -6.37 6.80
N ILE A 261 -13.39 -6.26 6.73
CA ILE A 261 -14.08 -4.97 6.90
C ILE A 261 -13.82 -4.34 8.28
N ASN A 262 -13.62 -5.16 9.32
CA ASN A 262 -13.40 -4.68 10.68
C ASN A 262 -11.97 -4.97 11.12
N HIS A 263 -11.07 -3.99 10.95
CA HIS A 263 -9.66 -4.11 11.30
C HIS A 263 -9.43 -4.54 12.76
N ARG A 264 -10.27 -4.12 13.71
CA ARG A 264 -10.14 -4.50 15.12
C ARG A 264 -10.37 -5.99 15.36
N ARG A 265 -11.21 -6.64 14.54
CA ARG A 265 -11.39 -8.10 14.58
C ARG A 265 -10.20 -8.86 13.98
N LEU A 266 -9.36 -8.18 13.20
CA LEU A 266 -8.12 -8.73 12.66
C LEU A 266 -6.95 -8.61 13.67
N GLY A 267 -7.16 -7.95 14.81
CA GLY A 267 -6.19 -7.94 15.91
C GLY A 267 -5.30 -6.70 16.00
N TYR A 268 -5.52 -5.67 15.18
CA TYR A 268 -4.74 -4.43 15.21
C TYR A 268 -5.62 -3.17 15.37
N VAL A 269 -4.99 -2.07 15.78
CA VAL A 269 -5.59 -0.72 15.91
C VAL A 269 -4.52 0.31 15.57
N TYR A 270 -4.95 1.49 15.11
CA TYR A 270 -4.03 2.63 14.97
C TYR A 270 -4.01 3.48 16.25
N ASP A 271 -2.84 4.05 16.57
CA ASP A 271 -2.59 4.88 17.75
C ASP A 271 -3.56 6.06 17.91
N VAL A 272 -3.99 6.68 16.80
CA VAL A 272 -4.98 7.76 16.79
C VAL A 272 -6.34 7.37 17.38
N GLU A 273 -6.70 6.08 17.34
CA GLU A 273 -7.92 5.56 17.96
C GLU A 273 -7.78 5.45 19.48
N ILE A 274 -6.58 5.12 19.97
CA ILE A 274 -6.25 5.02 21.39
C ILE A 274 -6.30 6.42 22.02
N GLU A 275 -5.69 7.41 21.38
CA GLU A 275 -5.67 8.79 21.86
C GLU A 275 -7.07 9.40 21.93
N ARG A 276 -7.94 9.10 20.95
CA ARG A 276 -9.34 9.53 21.00
C ARG A 276 -10.11 8.90 22.16
N ALA A 277 -9.87 7.62 22.46
CA ALA A 277 -10.49 6.93 23.59
C ALA A 277 -10.05 7.51 24.94
N ARG A 278 -8.77 7.89 25.08
CA ARG A 278 -8.23 8.54 26.29
C ARG A 278 -8.86 9.92 26.53
N ARG A 279 -9.04 10.73 25.47
CA ARG A 279 -9.66 12.06 25.58
C ARG A 279 -11.13 12.03 25.96
N LYS A 280 -11.89 10.98 25.59
CA LYS A 280 -13.30 10.83 25.98
C LYS A 280 -13.51 10.41 27.45
N LYS A 281 -12.46 9.98 28.15
CA LYS A 281 -12.51 9.57 29.56
C LYS A 281 -12.08 10.68 30.54
N ARG A 282 -11.70 11.84 30.03
CA ARG A 282 -11.40 13.07 30.79
C ARG A 282 -12.56 14.03 30.66
#